data_AF-A0A8C9FXE3-F1
#
_entry.id   AF-A0A8C9FXE3-F1
#
_cell.length_a   1.000
_cell.length_b   1.000
_cell.length_c   1.000
_cell.angle_alpha   90.00
_cell.angle_beta   90.00
_cell.angle_gamma   90.00
#
_symmetry.space_group_name_H-M   'P 1'
#
loop_
_entity.id
_entity.type
_entity.pdbx_description
1 polymer ?
#
loop_
_entity_poly.entity_id
_entity_poly.type
_entity_poly.pdbx_seq_one_letter_code
_entity_poly.pdbx_strand_id
1 'polypeptide(L)'
;MSGWAPYVDSLMADGTCQDAAIVGYKDTPAVWAATPGKTFANITPAEVNALVSPERGALLVNGLTLGGQKCSVIRDSLLVDGEHTMDLRTKSTAGAPTYNITATITNKSE
;
A
#
# COMPACT_ATOMS: atom_id res chain seq x y z
N MET A 1 -0.24 -13.17 -22.48
CA MET A 1 0.42 -12.38 -21.41
C MET A 1 -0.54 -12.33 -20.24
N SER A 2 -0.30 -13.13 -19.21
CA SER A 2 -1.03 -13.04 -17.94
C SER A 2 -0.68 -11.69 -17.31
N GLY A 3 -1.64 -10.78 -17.22
CA GLY A 3 -1.43 -9.46 -16.64
C GLY A 3 -1.22 -9.50 -15.12
N TRP A 4 -1.29 -8.34 -14.47
CA TRP A 4 -1.15 -8.22 -13.00
C TRP A 4 -2.40 -8.63 -12.21
N ALA A 5 -3.57 -8.72 -12.85
CA ALA A 5 -4.83 -9.04 -12.19
C ALA A 5 -4.86 -10.39 -11.45
N PRO A 6 -4.33 -11.51 -12.00
CA PRO A 6 -4.31 -12.79 -11.29
C PRO A 6 -3.52 -12.78 -9.96
N TYR A 7 -2.56 -11.87 -9.80
CA TYR A 7 -1.85 -11.70 -8.53
C TYR A 7 -2.77 -11.09 -7.47
N VAL A 8 -3.56 -10.09 -7.85
CA VAL A 8 -4.58 -9.49 -6.97
C VAL A 8 -5.63 -10.53 -6.62
N ASP A 9 -6.10 -11.33 -7.59
CA ASP A 9 -7.05 -12.42 -7.34
C ASP A 9 -6.50 -13.45 -6.34
N SER A 10 -5.22 -13.79 -6.47
CA SER A 10 -4.53 -14.73 -5.56
C SER A 10 -4.42 -14.17 -4.14
N LEU A 11 -4.14 -12.87 -3.97
CA LEU A 11 -4.11 -12.20 -2.66
C LEU A 11 -5.49 -12.10 -2.00
N MET A 12 -6.56 -12.14 -2.79
CA MET A 12 -7.94 -12.07 -2.30
C MET A 12 -8.57 -13.46 -2.09
N ALA A 13 -7.92 -14.53 -2.54
CA ALA A 13 -8.50 -15.88 -2.62
C ALA A 13 -8.80 -16.53 -1.26
N ASP A 14 -8.05 -16.18 -0.21
CA ASP A 14 -8.21 -16.75 1.13
C ASP A 14 -9.31 -16.06 1.96
N GLY A 15 -9.90 -14.98 1.45
CA GLY A 15 -10.96 -14.21 2.10
C GLY A 15 -10.51 -13.39 3.32
N THR A 16 -9.19 -13.27 3.56
CA THR A 16 -8.65 -12.49 4.69
C THR A 16 -8.51 -11.00 4.35
N CYS A 17 -8.28 -10.70 3.07
CA CYS A 17 -8.14 -9.35 2.54
C CYS A 17 -9.44 -8.81 1.95
N GLN A 18 -9.68 -7.51 2.11
CA GLN A 18 -10.81 -6.79 1.50
C GLN A 18 -10.42 -5.92 0.30
N ASP A 19 -9.12 -5.68 0.14
CA ASP A 19 -8.51 -4.87 -0.91
C ASP A 19 -7.04 -5.30 -1.07
N ALA A 20 -6.54 -5.27 -2.30
CA ALA A 20 -5.17 -5.59 -2.65
C ALA A 20 -4.77 -4.83 -3.92
N ALA A 21 -3.49 -4.47 -4.04
CA ALA A 21 -2.98 -3.80 -5.23
C ALA A 21 -1.51 -4.10 -5.49
N ILE A 22 -1.14 -4.09 -6.77
CA ILE A 22 0.22 -4.06 -7.27
C ILE A 22 0.47 -2.66 -7.83
N VAL A 23 1.46 -1.96 -7.29
CA VAL A 23 1.75 -0.57 -7.64
C VAL A 23 3.21 -0.45 -8.06
N GLY A 24 3.43 0.02 -9.28
CA GLY A 24 4.77 0.40 -9.73
C GLY A 24 5.20 1.67 -9.01
N TYR A 25 6.43 1.68 -8.47
CA TYR A 25 6.95 2.82 -7.70
C TYR A 25 8.16 3.51 -8.35
N LYS A 26 8.81 2.87 -9.34
CA LYS A 26 9.96 3.45 -10.07
C LYS A 26 9.49 4.19 -11.32
N ASP A 27 10.24 5.22 -11.70
CA ASP A 27 10.07 6.04 -12.91
C ASP A 27 8.74 6.81 -12.95
N THR A 28 7.64 6.10 -13.27
CA THR A 28 6.29 6.63 -13.33
C THR A 28 5.40 5.80 -12.40
N PRO A 29 5.19 6.25 -11.15
CA PRO A 29 4.38 5.51 -10.22
C PRO A 29 2.95 5.35 -10.72
N ALA A 30 2.45 4.12 -10.72
CA ALA A 30 1.11 3.81 -11.23
C ALA A 30 0.60 2.49 -10.64
N VAL A 31 -0.73 2.40 -10.47
CA VAL A 31 -1.39 1.15 -10.11
C VAL A 31 -1.40 0.23 -11.33
N TRP A 32 -0.79 -0.94 -11.21
CA TRP A 32 -0.75 -1.95 -12.28
C TRP A 32 -1.94 -2.92 -12.21
N ALA A 33 -2.38 -3.24 -11.00
CA ALA A 33 -3.64 -3.93 -10.73
C ALA A 33 -4.10 -3.60 -9.31
N ALA A 34 -5.40 -3.56 -9.10
CA ALA A 34 -6.01 -3.42 -7.78
C ALA A 34 -7.40 -4.06 -7.78
N THR A 35 -7.93 -4.35 -6.60
CA THR A 35 -9.32 -4.81 -6.46
C THR A 35 -10.27 -3.71 -6.98
N PRO A 36 -11.13 -4.01 -7.96
CA PRO A 36 -12.02 -3.02 -8.56
C PRO A 36 -12.98 -2.39 -7.53
N GLY A 37 -13.15 -1.06 -7.62
CA GLY A 37 -14.10 -0.32 -6.76
C GLY A 37 -13.66 -0.17 -5.30
N LYS A 38 -12.39 -0.46 -4.98
CA LYS A 38 -11.83 -0.33 -3.64
C LYS A 38 -10.84 0.84 -3.54
N THR A 39 -10.23 0.99 -2.36
CA THR A 39 -9.40 2.13 -2.00
C THR A 39 -8.10 2.15 -2.80
N PHE A 40 -7.41 1.01 -2.90
CA PHE A 40 -6.08 0.96 -3.49
C PHE A 40 -6.05 1.22 -5.00
N ALA A 41 -7.18 1.04 -5.69
CA ALA A 41 -7.32 1.43 -7.09
C ALA A 41 -7.14 2.94 -7.32
N ASN A 42 -7.31 3.76 -6.27
CA ASN A 42 -7.21 5.22 -6.34
C ASN A 42 -5.86 5.76 -5.84
N ILE A 43 -4.87 4.89 -5.56
CA ILE A 43 -3.55 5.34 -5.09
C ILE A 43 -2.93 6.27 -6.12
N THR A 44 -2.48 7.43 -5.65
CA THR A 44 -1.87 8.46 -6.51
C THR A 44 -0.35 8.34 -6.54
N PRO A 45 0.32 8.85 -7.58
CA PRO A 45 1.79 8.89 -7.61
C PRO A 45 2.41 9.62 -6.41
N ALA A 46 1.75 10.66 -5.90
CA ALA A 46 2.19 11.39 -4.72
C ALA A 46 2.17 10.52 -3.45
N GLU A 47 1.15 9.68 -3.29
CA GLU A 47 1.05 8.73 -2.17
C GLU A 47 2.11 7.64 -2.27
N VAL A 48 2.40 7.13 -3.48
CA VAL A 48 3.49 6.17 -3.69
C VAL A 48 4.84 6.78 -3.33
N ASN A 49 5.11 8.00 -3.79
CA ASN A 49 6.34 8.71 -3.47
C ASN A 49 6.49 8.97 -1.97
N ALA A 50 5.39 9.29 -1.27
CA ALA A 50 5.39 9.41 0.19
C ALA A 50 5.71 8.07 0.87
N LEU A 51 5.14 6.96 0.39
CA LEU A 51 5.37 5.62 0.92
C LEU A 51 6.84 5.17 0.79
N VAL A 52 7.49 5.46 -0.34
CA VAL A 52 8.89 5.10 -0.61
C VAL A 52 9.90 6.20 -0.29
N SER A 53 9.46 7.31 0.31
CA SER A 53 10.33 8.43 0.66
C SER A 53 11.46 7.99 1.60
N PRO A 54 12.71 8.46 1.41
CA PRO A 54 13.78 8.24 2.38
C PRO A 54 13.54 8.98 3.71
N GLU A 55 12.71 10.02 3.70
CA GLU A 55 12.35 10.77 4.91
C GLU A 55 11.26 10.02 5.71
N ARG A 56 11.69 9.12 6.59
CA ARG A 56 10.76 8.24 7.35
C ARG A 56 10.12 8.91 8.55
N GLY A 57 10.81 9.88 9.17
CA GLY A 57 10.37 10.52 10.42
C GLY A 57 9.00 11.20 10.32
N ALA A 58 8.71 11.86 9.20
CA ALA A 58 7.45 12.55 8.98
C ALA A 58 6.25 11.58 8.87
N LEU A 59 6.47 10.34 8.39
CA LEU A 59 5.42 9.33 8.24
C LEU A 59 4.89 8.84 9.59
N LEU A 60 5.75 8.74 10.60
CA LEU A 60 5.37 8.31 11.95
C LEU A 60 4.53 9.37 12.68
N VAL A 61 4.78 10.66 12.42
CA VAL A 61 4.08 11.78 13.08
C VAL A 61 2.77 12.11 12.37
N ASN A 62 2.81 12.26 11.04
CA ASN A 62 1.67 12.75 10.26
C ASN A 62 0.79 11.61 9.72
N GLY A 63 1.33 10.39 9.66
CA GLY A 63 0.74 9.31 8.89
C GLY A 63 0.87 9.56 7.38
N LEU A 64 0.10 8.80 6.61
CA LEU A 64 0.02 8.95 5.14
C LEU A 64 -1.38 8.63 4.64
N THR A 65 -1.63 8.86 3.35
CA THR A 65 -2.86 8.45 2.69
C THR A 65 -2.58 7.38 1.63
N LEU A 66 -3.49 6.44 1.47
CA LEU A 66 -3.50 5.46 0.39
C LEU A 66 -4.86 5.53 -0.31
N GLY A 67 -4.92 5.99 -1.56
CA GLY A 67 -6.18 6.22 -2.25
C GLY A 67 -7.10 7.19 -1.51
N GLY A 68 -6.53 8.18 -0.83
CA GLY A 68 -7.24 9.13 0.03
C GLY A 68 -7.62 8.62 1.42
N GLN A 69 -7.47 7.32 1.71
CA GLN A 69 -7.71 6.77 3.05
C GLN A 69 -6.55 7.13 3.97
N LYS A 70 -6.82 7.87 5.04
CA LYS A 70 -5.81 8.21 6.07
C LYS A 70 -5.37 6.96 6.83
N CYS A 71 -4.08 6.82 7.02
CA CYS A 71 -3.44 5.69 7.70
C CYS A 71 -2.43 6.18 8.76
N SER A 72 -2.30 5.43 9.84
CA SER A 72 -1.20 5.54 10.81
C SER A 72 -0.19 4.44 10.51
N VAL A 73 1.09 4.78 10.55
CA VAL A 73 2.17 3.78 10.50
C VAL A 73 2.31 3.13 11.88
N ILE A 74 2.35 1.79 11.92
CA ILE A 74 2.60 0.99 13.13
C ILE A 74 4.07 0.60 13.20
N ARG A 75 4.61 0.07 12.09
CA ARG A 75 6.01 -0.33 11.95
C ARG A 75 6.50 0.04 10.57
N ASP A 76 7.76 0.45 10.48
CA ASP A 76 8.38 0.82 9.22
C ASP A 76 9.75 0.18 9.07
N SER A 77 9.79 -0.86 8.24
CA SER A 77 11.00 -1.55 7.79
C SER A 77 11.05 -1.63 6.27
N LEU A 78 10.34 -0.73 5.57
CA LEU A 78 10.13 -0.84 4.12
C LEU A 78 11.45 -0.73 3.36
N LEU A 79 12.32 0.17 3.82
CA LEU A 79 13.64 0.42 3.21
C LEU A 79 14.77 -0.29 3.96
N VAL A 80 14.45 -1.17 4.90
CA VAL A 80 15.42 -2.00 5.62
C VAL A 80 15.69 -3.25 4.80
N ASP A 81 16.97 -3.49 4.50
CA ASP A 81 17.40 -4.66 3.72
C ASP A 81 17.02 -5.96 4.44
N GLY A 82 16.37 -6.87 3.71
CA GLY A 82 15.88 -8.15 4.24
C GLY A 82 14.50 -8.12 4.92
N GLU A 83 13.94 -6.95 5.24
CA GLU A 83 12.59 -6.85 5.82
C GLU A 83 11.54 -6.40 4.81
N HIS A 84 11.79 -5.28 4.10
CA HIS A 84 10.96 -4.76 3.01
C HIS A 84 9.46 -4.65 3.30
N THR A 85 9.08 -4.40 4.57
CA THR A 85 7.69 -4.38 5.01
C THR A 85 7.37 -3.11 5.82
N MET A 86 6.16 -2.60 5.67
CA MET A 86 5.58 -1.56 6.51
C MET A 86 4.16 -1.97 6.90
N ASP A 87 3.84 -1.84 8.17
CA ASP A 87 2.50 -2.05 8.67
C ASP A 87 1.84 -0.73 9.00
N LEU A 88 0.60 -0.59 8.55
CA LEU A 88 -0.25 0.56 8.79
C LEU A 88 -1.62 0.12 9.32
N ARG A 89 -2.35 1.09 9.85
CA ARG A 89 -3.76 0.94 10.19
C ARG A 89 -4.55 2.13 9.71
N THR A 90 -5.72 1.88 9.13
CA THR A 90 -6.60 2.96 8.69
C THR A 90 -7.08 3.80 9.89
N LYS A 91 -7.20 5.11 9.68
CA LYS A 91 -7.85 6.03 10.59
C LYS A 91 -9.32 6.15 10.19
N SER A 92 -10.22 6.06 11.15
CA SER A 92 -11.65 6.28 10.92
C SER A 92 -12.14 7.48 11.72
N THR A 93 -13.26 8.04 11.29
CA THR A 93 -14.02 9.05 12.04
C THR A 93 -15.26 8.39 12.64
N ALA A 94 -15.71 8.89 13.79
CA ALA A 94 -16.97 8.46 14.42
C ALA A 94 -17.09 6.96 14.74
N GLY A 95 -15.97 6.30 15.07
CA GLY A 95 -15.97 4.92 15.56
C GLY A 95 -16.21 3.85 14.50
N ALA A 96 -16.13 4.20 13.21
CA ALA A 96 -16.19 3.20 12.14
C ALA A 96 -15.01 2.20 12.25
N PRO A 97 -15.16 0.96 11.74
CA PRO A 97 -14.10 -0.03 11.77
C PRO A 97 -12.80 0.48 11.14
N THR A 98 -11.68 0.02 11.70
CA THR A 98 -10.34 0.27 11.15
C THR A 98 -9.71 -1.05 10.76
N TYR A 99 -8.84 -1.00 9.76
CA TYR A 99 -8.26 -2.18 9.14
C TYR A 99 -6.74 -2.06 9.08
N ASN A 100 -6.07 -3.19 9.23
CA ASN A 100 -4.63 -3.30 9.08
C ASN A 100 -4.28 -3.34 7.59
N ILE A 101 -3.15 -2.74 7.23
CA ILE A 101 -2.60 -2.71 5.88
C ILE A 101 -1.12 -3.05 6.00
N THR A 102 -0.63 -3.97 5.17
CA THR A 102 0.80 -4.23 5.03
C THR A 102 1.22 -3.82 3.63
N ALA A 103 2.23 -2.97 3.54
CA ALA A 103 2.90 -2.61 2.29
C ALA A 103 4.24 -3.34 2.24
N THR A 104 4.52 -3.99 1.11
CA THR A 104 5.81 -4.62 0.84
C THR A 104 6.44 -3.98 -0.38
N ILE A 105 7.76 -3.78 -0.33
CA ILE A 105 8.52 -3.32 -1.49
C ILE A 105 9.27 -4.49 -2.10
N THR A 106 9.22 -4.58 -3.42
CA THR A 106 10.01 -5.54 -4.18
C THR A 106 10.91 -4.75 -5.12
N ASN A 107 12.08 -5.28 -5.45
CA ASN A 107 12.79 -4.79 -6.63
C ASN A 107 11.90 -5.05 -7.84
N LYS A 108 11.99 -4.21 -8.90
CA LYS A 108 11.37 -4.55 -10.18
C LYS A 108 11.76 -6.01 -10.48
N SER A 109 10.76 -6.89 -10.51
CA SER A 109 10.84 -8.10 -11.29
C SER A 109 11.17 -7.63 -12.70
N GLU A 110 12.37 -7.96 -13.19
CA GLU A 110 12.60 -7.97 -14.64
C GLU A 110 11.55 -8.85 -15.34
#